data_AF-A0A7S0MSE0-F1
#
_entry.id   AF-A0A7S0MSE0-F1
#
_cell.length_a   1.000
_cell.length_b   1.000
_cell.length_c   1.000
_cell.angle_alpha   90.00
_cell.angle_beta   90.00
_cell.angle_gamma   90.00
#
_symmetry.space_group_name_H-M   'P 1'
#
loop_
_entity.id
_entity.type
_entity.pdbx_description
1 polymer ?
#
loop_
_entity_poly.entity_id
_entity_poly.type
_entity_poly.pdbx_seq_one_letter_code
_entity_poly.pdbx_strand_id
1 'polypeptide(L)'
;NLVLSFSGAVSARLLPNDHSEILQGRTEFKSVGGKVQYTDLWIRKVSSCYLIEFSSPGTKSAVSQLFNVSYGVLFARLSILQFPSGINPGYPLQIQPVVAVYDAGDNI
;
A
#
# COMPACT_ATOMS: atom_id res chain seq x y z
N ASN A 1 8.21 -17.38 -25.23
CA ASN A 1 9.69 -17.39 -25.29
C ASN A 1 10.19 -15.97 -25.07
N LEU A 2 11.29 -15.77 -24.34
CA LEU A 2 11.84 -14.43 -24.04
C LEU A 2 12.73 -13.96 -25.20
N VAL A 3 12.53 -12.72 -25.65
CA VAL A 3 13.36 -12.11 -26.71
C VAL A 3 14.51 -11.35 -26.05
N LEU A 4 15.62 -12.02 -25.80
CA LEU A 4 16.77 -11.46 -25.08
C LEU A 4 17.41 -10.24 -25.78
N SER A 5 17.26 -10.15 -27.11
CA SER A 5 17.76 -9.02 -27.91
C SER A 5 16.88 -7.76 -27.82
N PHE A 6 15.70 -7.85 -27.20
CA PHE A 6 14.79 -6.71 -27.13
C PHE A 6 15.33 -5.62 -26.20
N SER A 7 15.45 -4.41 -26.75
CA SER A 7 15.90 -3.19 -26.08
C SER A 7 14.97 -2.02 -26.47
N GLY A 8 13.76 -2.01 -25.90
CA GLY A 8 12.83 -0.90 -25.98
C GLY A 8 12.49 -0.33 -24.60
N ALA A 9 11.92 0.87 -24.57
CA ALA A 9 11.31 1.43 -23.36
C ALA A 9 9.99 0.70 -23.09
N VAL A 10 9.78 0.26 -21.85
CA VAL A 10 8.55 -0.39 -21.40
C VAL A 10 7.90 0.51 -20.36
N SER A 11 6.67 0.93 -20.65
CA SER A 11 5.88 1.81 -19.79
C SER A 11 4.83 0.97 -19.04
N ALA A 12 4.63 1.28 -17.76
CA ALA A 12 3.63 0.69 -16.89
C ALA A 12 2.53 1.72 -16.58
N ARG A 13 1.27 1.31 -16.63
CA ARG A 13 0.14 2.16 -16.24
C ARG A 13 -0.95 1.36 -15.55
N LEU A 14 -1.69 2.01 -14.66
CA LEU A 14 -2.97 1.50 -14.21
C LEU A 14 -3.95 1.49 -15.39
N LEU A 15 -4.67 0.38 -15.58
CA LEU A 15 -5.84 0.39 -16.46
C LEU A 15 -6.95 1.24 -15.84
N PRO A 16 -7.77 1.93 -16.66
CA PRO A 16 -8.88 2.73 -16.16
C PRO A 16 -9.80 1.92 -15.24
N ASN A 17 -10.14 2.49 -14.10
CA ASN A 17 -11.12 1.98 -13.15
C ASN A 17 -11.95 3.16 -12.60
N ASP A 18 -12.97 2.84 -11.84
CA ASP A 18 -13.84 3.77 -11.12
C ASP A 18 -13.16 4.44 -9.91
N HIS A 19 -11.88 4.14 -9.67
CA HIS A 19 -11.13 4.66 -8.54
C HIS A 19 -10.35 5.96 -8.84
N SER A 20 -10.24 6.37 -10.12
CA SER A 20 -9.51 7.58 -10.54
C SER A 20 -8.08 7.70 -9.98
N GLU A 21 -7.41 6.56 -9.76
CA GLU A 21 -6.03 6.48 -9.25
C GLU A 21 -5.04 6.40 -10.43
N ILE A 22 -3.84 6.97 -10.25
CA ILE A 22 -2.74 6.88 -11.22
C ILE A 22 -1.57 6.14 -10.58
N LEU A 23 -0.94 5.24 -11.35
CA LEU A 23 0.25 4.52 -10.93
C LEU A 23 1.41 5.50 -10.71
N GLN A 24 1.99 5.48 -9.52
CA GLN A 24 3.08 6.38 -9.12
C GLN A 24 4.42 5.65 -9.11
N GLY A 25 5.51 6.41 -8.97
CA GLY A 25 6.88 5.93 -9.08
C GLY A 25 7.44 6.06 -10.50
N ARG A 26 8.56 5.39 -10.78
CA ARG A 26 9.12 5.34 -12.13
C ARG A 26 8.39 4.31 -12.98
N THR A 27 7.48 4.80 -13.81
CA THR A 27 6.63 3.96 -14.67
C THR A 27 7.28 3.57 -16.00
N GLU A 28 8.48 4.05 -16.31
CA GLU A 28 9.17 3.71 -17.55
C GLU A 28 10.65 3.35 -17.33
N PHE A 29 11.04 2.20 -17.88
CA PHE A 29 12.41 1.72 -17.91
C PHE A 29 12.75 1.12 -19.27
N LYS A 30 14.02 1.18 -19.63
CA LYS A 30 14.55 0.50 -20.80
C LYS A 30 14.79 -0.98 -20.47
N SER A 31 14.36 -1.86 -21.36
CA SER A 31 14.62 -3.30 -21.27
C SER A 31 16.13 -3.59 -21.36
N VAL A 32 16.61 -4.48 -20.48
CA VAL A 32 17.96 -5.06 -20.54
C VAL A 32 17.81 -6.59 -20.62
N GLY A 33 18.33 -7.20 -21.68
CA GLY A 33 18.18 -8.63 -21.90
C GLY A 33 16.72 -9.08 -22.07
N GLY A 34 15.87 -8.22 -22.66
CA GLY A 34 14.44 -8.48 -22.82
C GLY A 34 13.61 -8.34 -21.53
N LYS A 35 14.16 -7.83 -20.43
CA LYS A 35 13.49 -7.73 -19.13
C LYS A 35 13.49 -6.29 -18.60
N VAL A 36 12.44 -5.99 -17.85
CA VAL A 36 12.33 -4.79 -17.01
C VAL A 36 11.92 -5.22 -15.61
N GLN A 37 12.58 -4.66 -14.60
CA GLN A 37 12.20 -4.80 -13.19
C GLN A 37 11.89 -3.43 -12.65
N TYR A 38 10.66 -3.26 -12.15
CA TYR A 38 10.23 -2.05 -11.46
C TYR A 38 10.38 -2.27 -9.95
N THR A 39 10.90 -1.29 -9.22
CA THR A 39 11.18 -1.40 -7.78
C THR A 39 10.47 -0.36 -6.92
N ASP A 40 9.83 0.61 -7.54
CA ASP A 40 9.27 1.80 -6.90
C ASP A 40 7.84 2.14 -7.39
N LEU A 41 7.14 1.19 -8.02
CA LEU A 41 5.74 1.38 -8.37
C LEU A 41 4.87 1.30 -7.13
N TRP A 42 3.97 2.28 -6.96
CA TRP A 42 3.03 2.29 -5.85
C TRP A 42 1.72 3.01 -6.21
N ILE A 43 0.69 2.73 -5.43
CA ILE A 43 -0.62 3.41 -5.45
C ILE A 43 -1.08 3.60 -4.01
N ARG A 44 -1.85 4.66 -3.73
CA ARG A 44 -2.29 4.98 -2.36
C ARG A 44 -3.69 4.51 -2.05
N LYS A 45 -4.55 4.46 -3.06
CA LYS A 45 -5.97 4.19 -2.85
C LYS A 45 -6.22 2.72 -2.53
N VAL A 46 -6.89 2.50 -1.40
CA VAL A 46 -7.41 1.20 -0.99
C VAL A 46 -8.60 0.86 -1.87
N SER A 47 -8.49 -0.23 -2.63
CA SER A 47 -9.59 -0.81 -3.39
C SER A 47 -9.24 -2.20 -3.91
N SER A 48 -10.22 -2.88 -4.49
CA SER A 48 -10.05 -4.13 -5.22
C SER A 48 -9.90 -3.90 -6.73
N CYS A 49 -9.58 -4.97 -7.45
CA CYS A 49 -9.65 -5.00 -8.92
C CYS A 49 -8.66 -4.09 -9.65
N TYR A 50 -7.47 -3.88 -9.11
CA TYR A 50 -6.40 -3.18 -9.83
C TYR A 50 -5.72 -4.09 -10.86
N LEU A 51 -5.38 -3.51 -12.01
CA LEU A 51 -4.62 -4.13 -13.09
C LEU A 51 -3.58 -3.14 -13.60
N ILE A 52 -2.34 -3.60 -13.79
CA ILE A 52 -1.28 -2.83 -14.41
C ILE A 52 -1.05 -3.37 -15.82
N GLU A 53 -1.11 -2.48 -16.82
CA GLU A 53 -0.73 -2.77 -18.19
C GLU A 53 0.71 -2.32 -18.44
N PHE A 54 1.49 -3.21 -19.04
CA PHE A 54 2.85 -2.96 -19.52
C PHE A 54 2.82 -2.95 -21.05
N SER A 55 3.37 -1.89 -21.65
CA SER A 55 3.41 -1.75 -23.11
C SER A 55 4.74 -1.17 -23.59
N SER A 56 5.08 -1.51 -24.83
CA SER A 56 6.22 -0.95 -25.57
C SER A 56 5.82 -0.84 -27.05
N PRO A 57 6.32 0.16 -27.79
CA PRO A 57 6.13 0.24 -29.24
C PRO A 57 6.56 -1.06 -29.95
N GLY A 58 5.74 -1.53 -30.88
CA GLY A 58 6.02 -2.72 -31.68
C GLY A 58 5.86 -4.07 -30.95
N THR A 59 5.34 -4.08 -29.71
CA THR A 59 5.06 -5.32 -28.96
C THR A 59 3.59 -5.41 -28.56
N LYS A 60 3.10 -6.63 -28.31
CA LYS A 60 1.80 -6.84 -27.66
C LYS A 60 1.89 -6.40 -26.18
N SER A 61 0.87 -5.71 -25.67
CA SER A 61 0.83 -5.37 -24.25
C SER A 61 0.60 -6.60 -23.36
N ALA A 62 1.09 -6.52 -22.13
CA ALA A 62 0.87 -7.52 -21.10
C ALA A 62 0.13 -6.87 -19.93
N VAL A 63 -0.81 -7.60 -19.34
CA VAL A 63 -1.59 -7.13 -18.18
C VAL A 63 -1.26 -8.02 -16.98
N SER A 64 -1.10 -7.40 -15.81
CA SER A 64 -0.89 -8.13 -14.56
C SER A 64 -2.08 -9.03 -14.22
N GLN A 65 -1.88 -9.92 -13.24
CA GLN A 65 -3.02 -10.49 -12.53
C GLN A 65 -3.73 -9.39 -11.73
N LEU A 66 -5.00 -9.63 -11.42
CA LEU A 66 -5.79 -8.76 -10.56
C LEU A 66 -5.21 -8.76 -9.15
N PHE A 67 -5.06 -7.58 -8.56
CA PHE A 67 -4.64 -7.43 -7.17
C PHE A 67 -5.48 -6.38 -6.44
N ASN A 68 -5.48 -6.47 -5.11
CA ASN A 68 -6.18 -5.55 -4.23
C ASN A 68 -5.15 -4.76 -3.42
N VAL A 69 -5.49 -3.50 -3.13
CA VAL A 69 -4.80 -2.71 -2.11
C VAL A 69 -5.69 -2.68 -0.90
N SER A 70 -5.23 -3.29 0.18
CA SER A 70 -5.86 -3.19 1.50
C SER A 70 -5.16 -2.14 2.33
N TYR A 71 -5.81 -1.66 3.39
CA TYR A 71 -5.08 -1.03 4.47
C TYR A 71 -3.95 -1.96 4.94
N GLY A 72 -2.80 -1.38 5.28
CA GLY A 72 -1.85 -2.08 6.13
C GLY A 72 -2.54 -2.47 7.44
N VAL A 73 -2.08 -3.51 8.11
CA VAL A 73 -2.58 -3.91 9.44
C VAL A 73 -2.86 -2.66 10.27
N LEU A 74 -4.13 -2.43 10.57
CA LEU A 74 -4.57 -1.26 11.33
C LEU A 74 -3.90 -1.37 12.69
N PHE A 75 -2.92 -0.51 12.98
CA PHE A 75 -2.32 -0.49 14.31
C PHE A 75 -3.39 0.01 15.27
N ALA A 76 -3.82 -0.86 16.18
CA ALA A 76 -4.63 -0.44 17.30
C ALA A 76 -3.77 0.49 18.17
N ARG A 77 -4.18 1.74 18.38
CA ARG A 77 -3.50 2.62 19.33
C ARG A 77 -4.14 2.49 20.70
N LEU A 78 -3.32 2.55 21.74
CA LEU A 78 -3.78 2.73 23.11
C LEU A 78 -3.81 4.23 23.43
N SER A 79 -4.87 4.69 24.07
CA SER A 79 -4.93 6.03 24.67
C SER A 79 -5.42 5.92 26.10
N ILE A 80 -4.93 6.82 26.96
CA ILE A 80 -5.38 6.93 28.35
C ILE A 80 -6.60 7.87 28.36
N LEU A 81 -7.76 7.36 28.77
CA LEU A 81 -8.97 8.14 28.99
C LEU A 81 -9.03 8.75 30.39
N GLN A 82 -8.41 8.07 31.37
CA GLN A 82 -8.35 8.53 32.75
C GLN A 82 -6.96 8.30 33.33
N PHE A 83 -6.36 9.37 33.85
CA PHE A 83 -5.07 9.29 34.51
C PHE A 83 -5.20 8.75 35.94
N PRO A 84 -4.20 7.98 36.41
CA PRO A 84 -4.19 7.47 37.78
C PRO A 84 -3.88 8.57 38.79
N SER A 85 -4.40 8.45 40.02
CA SER A 85 -4.05 9.35 41.14
C SER A 85 -4.32 8.73 42.52
N GLY A 86 -3.91 9.44 43.59
CA GLY A 86 -4.09 9.02 44.98
C GLY A 86 -3.18 7.86 45.36
N ILE A 87 -1.88 8.15 45.51
CA ILE A 87 -0.84 7.16 45.79
C ILE A 87 -0.65 7.04 47.31
N ASN A 88 -0.96 5.86 47.84
CA ASN A 88 -0.55 5.43 49.18
C ASN A 88 0.28 4.14 49.04
N PRO A 89 1.52 4.07 49.57
CA PRO A 89 2.34 2.87 49.47
C PRO A 89 1.61 1.63 50.01
N GLY A 90 1.57 0.56 49.22
CA GLY A 90 0.92 -0.70 49.60
C GLY A 90 -0.60 -0.75 49.42
N TYR A 91 -1.24 0.32 48.93
CA TYR A 91 -2.68 0.34 48.62
C TYR A 91 -2.93 0.56 47.12
N PRO A 92 -4.06 0.07 46.57
CA PRO A 92 -4.48 0.41 45.21
C PRO A 92 -4.62 1.94 45.03
N LEU A 93 -4.42 2.40 43.79
CA LEU A 93 -4.69 3.80 43.42
C LEU A 93 -6.13 4.17 43.72
N GLN A 94 -6.34 5.33 44.33
CA GLN A 94 -7.69 5.85 44.58
C GLN A 94 -8.42 6.15 43.26
N ILE A 95 -7.69 6.61 42.25
CA ILE A 95 -8.18 6.71 40.88
C ILE A 95 -7.43 5.72 40.01
N GLN A 96 -8.16 4.73 39.47
CA GLN A 96 -7.62 3.74 38.54
C GLN A 96 -7.51 4.34 37.13
N PRO A 97 -6.46 4.01 36.37
CA PRO A 97 -6.36 4.46 34.99
C PRO A 97 -7.36 3.73 34.10
N VAL A 98 -7.91 4.45 33.12
CA VAL A 98 -8.75 3.87 32.07
C VAL A 98 -8.01 4.01 30.75
N VAL A 99 -7.87 2.90 30.03
CA VAL A 99 -7.27 2.84 28.70
C VAL A 99 -8.31 2.41 27.68
N ALA A 100 -8.30 3.05 26.53
CA ALA A 100 -9.09 2.67 25.37
C ALA A 100 -8.18 2.19 24.25
N VAL A 101 -8.69 1.21 23.50
CA VAL A 101 -8.10 0.73 22.26
C VAL A 101 -8.87 1.42 21.14
N TYR A 102 -8.17 2.12 20.26
CA TYR A 102 -8.78 2.70 19.07
C TYR A 102 -8.30 1.93 17.84
N ASP A 103 -9.19 1.75 16.88
CA ASP A 103 -8.79 1.30 15.54
C ASP A 103 -7.97 2.39 14.82
N ALA A 104 -7.44 2.06 13.64
CA ALA A 104 -6.65 3.03 12.87
C ALA A 104 -7.49 4.13 12.19
N GLY A 105 -8.82 4.10 12.34
CA GLY A 105 -9.75 5.16 11.94
C GLY A 105 -10.20 6.05 13.10
N ASP A 106 -9.56 5.95 14.27
CA ASP A 106 -9.90 6.70 15.48
C ASP A 106 -11.25 6.35 16.12
N ASN A 107 -11.82 5.19 15.83
CA ASN A 107 -13.05 4.72 16.47
C ASN A 107 -12.75 3.90 17.74
N ILE A 108 -13.62 4.01 18.75
CA ILE A 108 -13.65 3.20 19.99
C ILE A 108 -14.55 1.99 19.79
#